data_AF-A0A2P2MDD4-F1
#
_entry.id   AF-A0A2P2MDD4-F1
#
_cell.length_a   1.000
_cell.length_b   1.000
_cell.length_c   1.000
_cell.angle_alpha   90.00
_cell.angle_beta   90.00
_cell.angle_gamma   90.00
#
_symmetry.space_group_name_H-M   'P 1'
#
loop_
_entity.id
_entity.type
_entity.pdbx_description
1 polymer ?
#
loop_
_entity_poly.entity_id
_entity_poly.type
_entity_poly.pdbx_seq_one_letter_code
_entity_poly.pdbx_strand_id
1 'polypeptide(L)'
;MEARCFRLWKVGILILALMEFSFATLSPSGVNYEVVALMAIKNALHDPYNVLENWDSNSVDPCSWRMVTCSADGFVSALGLPSQSLSGTLSPLIGNLSNLQSV
;
A
#
# COMPACT_ATOMS: atom_id res chain seq x y z
N MET A 1 -13.36 24.29 52.05
CA MET A 1 -12.38 23.73 51.09
C MET A 1 -13.01 23.07 49.84
N GLU A 2 -14.34 23.02 49.71
CA GLU A 2 -15.01 22.15 48.71
C GLU A 2 -15.19 22.77 47.31
N ALA A 3 -15.29 24.10 47.20
CA ALA A 3 -15.52 24.78 45.92
C ALA A 3 -14.29 24.85 44.99
N ARG A 4 -13.08 24.62 45.53
CA ARG A 4 -11.82 24.62 44.76
C ARG A 4 -11.60 23.27 44.07
N CYS A 5 -11.96 22.18 44.76
CA CYS A 5 -11.92 20.83 44.22
C CYS A 5 -12.97 20.65 43.10
N PHE A 6 -14.19 21.16 43.29
CA PHE A 6 -15.25 21.13 42.26
C PHE A 6 -14.91 21.94 41.00
N ARG A 7 -14.21 23.08 41.15
CA ARG A 7 -13.73 23.87 40.01
C ARG A 7 -12.61 23.17 39.24
N LEU A 8 -11.68 22.53 39.95
CA LEU A 8 -10.60 21.76 39.34
C LEU A 8 -11.10 20.50 38.63
N TRP A 9 -12.13 19.84 39.19
CA TRP A 9 -12.79 18.70 38.55
C TRP A 9 -13.55 19.12 37.28
N LYS A 10 -14.31 20.22 37.33
CA LYS A 10 -15.02 20.76 36.14
C LYS A 10 -14.07 21.22 35.05
N VAL A 11 -12.96 21.86 35.42
CA VAL A 11 -11.89 22.25 34.48
C VAL A 11 -11.19 21.01 33.91
N GLY A 12 -10.92 20.00 34.72
CA GLY A 12 -10.38 18.70 34.26
C GLY A 12 -11.29 17.97 33.29
N ILE A 13 -12.61 17.97 33.52
CA ILE A 13 -13.61 17.42 32.58
C ILE A 13 -13.66 18.23 31.27
N LEU A 14 -13.61 19.56 31.34
CA LEU A 14 -13.55 20.44 30.16
C LEU A 14 -12.27 20.23 29.33
N ILE A 15 -11.14 19.94 29.98
CA ILE A 15 -9.86 19.66 29.30
C ILE A 15 -9.87 18.26 28.68
N LEU A 16 -10.46 17.26 29.34
CA LEU A 16 -10.63 15.91 28.79
C LEU A 16 -11.59 15.88 27.59
N ALA A 17 -12.68 16.65 27.62
CA ALA A 17 -13.62 16.78 26.51
C ALA A 17 -13.01 17.47 25.27
N LEU A 18 -11.95 18.25 25.43
CA LEU A 18 -11.21 18.88 24.33
C LEU A 18 -10.19 17.93 23.66
N MET A 19 -9.83 16.82 24.31
CA MET A 19 -8.88 15.83 23.77
C MET A 19 -9.54 14.74 22.91
N GLU A 20 -10.87 14.73 22.75
CA GLU A 20 -11.56 13.72 21.93
C GLU A 20 -11.74 14.11 20.45
N PHE A 21 -11.15 15.23 20.00
CA PHE A 21 -11.35 15.71 18.61
C PHE A 21 -10.08 15.70 17.76
N SER A 22 -9.33 14.59 17.78
CA SER A 22 -8.35 14.29 16.74
C SER A 22 -8.15 12.79 16.57
N PHE A 23 -9.24 12.05 16.35
CA PHE A 23 -9.11 10.90 15.47
C PHE A 23 -8.99 11.46 14.06
N ALA A 24 -7.76 11.80 13.67
CA ALA A 24 -7.44 11.94 12.26
C ALA A 24 -7.80 10.61 11.61
N THR A 25 -8.93 10.57 10.92
CA THR A 25 -9.27 9.51 10.00
C THR A 25 -8.22 9.57 8.90
N LEU A 26 -7.11 8.85 9.09
CA LEU A 26 -6.22 8.49 8.00
C LEU A 26 -7.07 7.67 7.04
N SER A 27 -7.63 8.34 6.04
CA SER A 27 -8.24 7.66 4.91
C SER A 27 -7.14 6.77 4.30
N PRO A 28 -7.41 5.51 3.93
CA PRO A 28 -6.40 4.62 3.36
C PRO A 28 -5.82 5.07 2.01
N SER A 29 -6.00 6.33 1.62
CA SER A 29 -5.61 6.94 0.33
C SER A 29 -4.12 6.80 -0.02
N GLY A 30 -3.29 6.29 0.89
CA GLY A 30 -1.88 5.99 0.63
C GLY A 30 -1.60 4.58 0.10
N VAL A 31 -2.60 3.69 0.02
CA VAL A 31 -2.37 2.30 -0.45
C VAL A 31 -2.55 2.22 -1.97
N ASN A 32 -1.46 1.98 -2.69
CA ASN A 32 -1.51 1.64 -4.10
C ASN A 32 -1.82 0.14 -4.25
N TYR A 33 -3.02 -0.20 -4.72
CA TYR A 33 -3.46 -1.58 -4.88
C TYR A 33 -2.72 -2.34 -6.00
N GLU A 34 -2.13 -1.64 -6.96
CA GLU A 34 -1.27 -2.25 -7.98
C GLU A 34 0.04 -2.72 -7.34
N VAL A 35 0.63 -1.90 -6.46
CA VAL A 35 1.81 -2.29 -5.65
C VAL A 35 1.50 -3.52 -4.81
N VAL A 36 0.34 -3.57 -4.14
CA VAL A 36 -0.08 -4.74 -3.36
C VAL A 36 -0.19 -5.99 -4.23
N ALA A 37 -0.80 -5.87 -5.42
CA ALA A 37 -0.95 -6.97 -6.36
C ALA A 37 0.41 -7.49 -6.85
N LEU A 38 1.31 -6.58 -7.24
CA LEU A 38 2.64 -6.92 -7.72
C LEU A 38 3.49 -7.57 -6.63
N MET A 39 3.43 -7.08 -5.39
CA MET A 39 4.13 -7.72 -4.27
C MET A 39 3.60 -9.13 -3.99
N ALA A 40 2.29 -9.35 -4.14
CA ALA A 40 1.72 -10.70 -4.03
C ALA A 40 2.19 -11.62 -5.15
N ILE A 41 2.36 -11.12 -6.38
CA ILE A 41 2.96 -11.86 -7.50
C ILE A 41 4.42 -12.19 -7.18
N LYS A 42 5.23 -11.21 -6.78
CA LYS A 42 6.64 -11.41 -6.39
C LYS A 42 6.79 -12.51 -5.34
N ASN A 43 5.95 -12.51 -4.31
CA ASN A 43 6.02 -13.51 -3.23
C ASN A 43 5.58 -14.92 -3.66
N ALA A 44 4.75 -15.02 -4.71
CA ALA A 44 4.29 -16.30 -5.24
C ALA A 44 5.26 -16.89 -6.29
N LEU A 45 6.20 -16.08 -6.78
CA LEU A 45 7.25 -16.48 -7.70
C LEU A 45 8.54 -16.83 -6.95
N HIS A 46 9.20 -17.89 -7.42
CA HIS A 46 10.57 -18.22 -7.08
C HIS A 46 11.51 -17.53 -8.08
N ASP A 47 12.32 -16.61 -7.55
CA ASP A 47 13.25 -15.76 -8.31
C ASP A 47 14.71 -16.05 -7.92
N PRO A 48 15.37 -17.05 -8.56
CA PRO A 48 16.72 -17.46 -8.18
C PRO A 48 17.81 -16.42 -8.51
N TYR A 49 17.50 -15.45 -9.38
CA TYR A 49 18.47 -14.46 -9.88
C TYR A 49 18.16 -13.03 -9.42
N ASN A 50 17.19 -12.85 -8.51
CA ASN A 50 16.77 -11.54 -8.01
C ASN A 50 16.39 -10.57 -9.14
N VAL A 51 15.72 -11.07 -10.18
CA VAL A 51 15.26 -10.24 -11.29
C VAL A 51 14.23 -9.21 -10.81
N LEU A 52 13.38 -9.58 -9.86
CA LEU A 52 12.33 -8.76 -9.25
C LEU A 52 12.82 -7.95 -8.04
N GLU A 53 14.14 -7.79 -7.86
CA GLU A 53 14.73 -7.10 -6.71
C GLU A 53 14.18 -5.68 -6.53
N ASN A 54 14.02 -4.92 -7.61
CA ASN A 54 13.58 -3.52 -7.55
C ASN A 54 12.07 -3.33 -7.37
N TRP A 55 11.30 -4.41 -7.21
CA TRP A 55 9.90 -4.34 -6.80
C TRP A 55 9.86 -4.08 -5.29
N ASP A 56 9.52 -2.85 -4.91
CA ASP A 56 9.56 -2.37 -3.52
C ASP A 56 8.15 -2.03 -3.02
N SER A 57 7.72 -2.69 -1.94
CA SER A 57 6.42 -2.44 -1.30
C SER A 57 6.23 -1.00 -0.81
N ASN A 58 7.31 -0.25 -0.62
CA ASN A 58 7.28 1.15 -0.18
C ASN A 58 7.31 2.14 -1.34
N SER A 59 7.50 1.67 -2.59
CA SER A 59 7.44 2.55 -3.75
C SER A 59 6.00 3.00 -4.00
N VAL A 60 5.85 4.28 -4.33
CA VAL A 60 4.58 4.86 -4.76
C VAL A 60 4.31 4.64 -6.25
N ASP A 61 5.36 4.34 -7.02
CA ASP A 61 5.31 4.20 -8.48
C ASP A 61 5.86 2.84 -8.93
N PRO A 62 4.98 1.89 -9.31
CA PRO A 62 5.39 0.60 -9.85
C PRO A 62 5.85 0.67 -11.32
N CYS A 63 5.63 1.77 -12.04
CA CYS A 63 6.02 1.90 -13.46
C CYS A 63 7.53 2.00 -13.66
N SER A 64 8.26 2.35 -12.61
CA SER A 64 9.73 2.34 -12.59
C SER A 64 10.32 0.94 -12.41
N TRP A 65 9.48 -0.08 -12.16
CA TRP A 65 9.95 -1.41 -11.84
C TRP A 65 10.39 -2.18 -13.07
N ARG A 66 11.33 -3.10 -12.87
CA ARG A 66 11.77 -3.99 -13.95
C ARG A 66 10.58 -4.85 -14.37
N MET A 67 10.44 -5.05 -15.68
CA MET A 67 9.43 -5.94 -16.26
C MET A 67 7.98 -5.49 -16.03
N VAL A 68 7.76 -4.27 -15.53
CA VAL A 68 6.47 -3.62 -15.47
C VAL A 68 6.40 -2.60 -16.60
N THR A 69 5.30 -2.60 -17.35
CA THR A 69 4.98 -1.56 -18.34
C THR A 69 3.68 -0.90 -17.93
N CYS A 70 3.66 0.43 -17.98
CA CYS A 70 2.48 1.21 -17.68
C CYS A 70 1.89 1.87 -18.94
N SER A 71 0.58 2.08 -18.89
CA SER A 71 -0.17 2.90 -19.82
C SER A 71 0.22 4.38 -19.72
N ALA A 72 -0.23 5.20 -20.68
CA ALA A 72 -0.03 6.64 -20.66
C ALA A 72 -0.64 7.33 -19.43
N ASP A 73 -1.67 6.72 -18.84
CA ASP A 73 -2.35 7.19 -17.64
C ASP A 73 -1.64 6.77 -16.33
N GLY A 74 -0.53 6.03 -16.42
CA GLY A 74 0.27 5.62 -15.27
C GLY A 74 -0.17 4.34 -14.57
N PHE A 75 -1.13 3.60 -15.14
CA PHE A 75 -1.56 2.30 -14.61
C PHE A 75 -0.77 1.16 -15.25
N VAL A 76 -0.55 0.07 -14.49
CA VAL A 76 0.13 -1.13 -14.96
C VAL A 76 -0.68 -1.79 -16.08
N SER A 77 -0.08 -1.87 -17.26
CA SER A 77 -0.72 -2.37 -18.47
C SER A 77 -0.09 -3.66 -18.99
N ALA A 78 1.17 -3.95 -18.66
CA ALA A 78 1.76 -5.25 -18.97
C ALA A 78 2.81 -5.68 -17.95
N LEU A 79 2.91 -7.00 -17.76
CA LEU A 79 4.01 -7.66 -17.08
C LEU A 79 4.80 -8.46 -18.12
N GLY A 80 6.09 -8.22 -18.26
CA GLY A 80 6.92 -8.86 -19.28
C GLY A 80 8.04 -9.65 -18.64
N LEU A 81 7.85 -10.95 -18.37
CA LEU A 81 8.82 -11.79 -17.65
C LEU A 81 9.51 -12.86 -18.54
N PRO A 82 10.00 -12.54 -19.76
CA PRO A 82 10.50 -13.58 -20.67
C PRO A 82 11.83 -14.15 -20.20
N SER A 83 11.93 -15.47 -20.15
CA SER A 83 13.20 -16.21 -20.00
C SER A 83 14.02 -15.85 -18.75
N GLN A 84 13.38 -15.35 -17.69
CA GLN A 84 14.04 -14.92 -16.44
C GLN A 84 14.25 -16.07 -15.43
N SER A 85 13.99 -17.31 -15.82
CA SER A 85 13.99 -18.49 -14.94
C SER A 85 13.11 -18.34 -13.68
N LEU A 86 12.10 -17.48 -13.74
CA LEU A 86 11.07 -17.38 -12.71
C LEU A 86 10.19 -18.64 -12.76
N SER A 87 9.86 -19.17 -11.59
CA SER A 87 8.98 -20.33 -11.45
C SER A 87 7.99 -20.10 -10.31
N GLY A 88 6.98 -20.97 -10.14
CA GLY A 88 5.94 -20.79 -9.12
C GLY A 88 4.56 -20.56 -9.72
N THR A 89 3.67 -19.92 -8.97
CA THR A 89 2.28 -19.66 -9.39
C THR A 89 1.99 -18.17 -9.43
N LEU A 90 1.14 -17.76 -10.35
CA LEU A 90 0.71 -16.38 -10.44
C LEU A 90 -0.37 -16.11 -9.39
N SER A 91 -0.16 -15.09 -8.56
CA SER A 91 -1.13 -14.71 -7.52
C SER A 91 -2.46 -14.26 -8.15
N PRO A 92 -3.63 -14.70 -7.64
CA PRO A 92 -4.93 -14.25 -8.13
C PRO A 92 -5.17 -12.75 -7.91
N LEU A 93 -4.37 -12.11 -7.04
CA LEU A 93 -4.37 -10.66 -6.84
C LEU A 93 -3.96 -9.88 -8.09
N ILE A 94 -3.45 -10.55 -9.14
CA ILE A 94 -3.30 -9.94 -10.46
C ILE A 94 -4.60 -9.29 -10.98
N GLY A 95 -5.76 -9.78 -10.55
CA GLY A 95 -7.05 -9.16 -10.87
C GLY A 95 -7.24 -7.72 -10.36
N ASN A 96 -6.40 -7.25 -9.43
CA ASN A 96 -6.37 -5.85 -9.00
C ASN A 96 -5.64 -4.93 -9.99
N LEU A 97 -4.91 -5.47 -10.97
CA LEU A 97 -4.31 -4.71 -12.08
C LEU A 97 -5.38 -4.48 -13.16
N SER A 98 -6.28 -3.53 -12.92
CA SER A 98 -7.49 -3.31 -13.74
C SER A 98 -7.21 -2.89 -15.19
N ASN A 99 -6.04 -2.29 -15.45
CA ASN A 99 -5.62 -1.84 -16.78
C ASN A 99 -4.69 -2.84 -17.49
N LEU A 100 -4.50 -4.04 -16.92
CA LEU A 100 -3.60 -5.05 -17.46
C LEU A 100 -4.11 -5.61 -18.79
N GLN A 101 -3.24 -5.62 -19.79
CA GLN A 101 -3.52 -6.07 -21.16
C GLN A 101 -2.67 -7.28 -21.57
N SER A 102 -1.47 -7.45 -20.99
CA SER A 102 -0.54 -8.53 -21.33
C SER A 102 0.25 -9.03 -20.13
N VAL A 103 0.55 -10.33 -20.10
CA VAL A 103 1.37 -11.03 -19.08
C VAL A 103 2.30 -12.02 -19.77
#